data_AF-A0AAU9XJK2-F1
#
_entry.id   AF-A0AAU9XJK2-F1
#
_cell.length_a   1.000
_cell.length_b   1.000
_cell.length_c   1.000
_cell.angle_alpha   90.00
_cell.angle_beta   90.00
_cell.angle_gamma   90.00
#
_symmetry.space_group_name_H-M   'P 1'
#
loop_
_entity.id
_entity.type
_entity.pdbx_description
1 polymer ?
#
loop_
_entity_poly.entity_id
_entity_poly.type
_entity_poly.pdbx_seq_one_letter_code
_entity_poly.pdbx_strand_id
1 'polypeptide(L)'
;MSNITENGPKMAAGALYCENVLGLHHSIFLAILNFIFSITACLGNVLILIALHKKSSLHPPSKLMFRCLALTDLCVGVITQPMFAAELITEVNELRQICNHIGTVVGISGIVFSGVSLMTLTAISVDRLLALSLSMRYRQVVKLRRVGGILAFFWFLCLSVPLMKQLTGLLFFS
;
A
#
# COMPACT_ATOMS: atom_id res chain seq x y z
N MET A 1 45.17 14.09 7.52
CA MET A 1 44.31 14.96 8.35
C MET A 1 43.47 15.79 7.40
N SER A 2 42.24 15.33 7.12
CA SER A 2 41.19 16.07 6.43
C SER A 2 39.85 15.46 6.84
N ASN A 3 39.10 16.25 7.62
CA ASN A 3 37.83 16.04 8.32
C ASN A 3 36.88 14.95 7.78
N ILE A 4 36.62 13.96 8.65
CA ILE A 4 35.47 13.06 8.61
C ILE A 4 34.48 13.53 9.68
N THR A 5 33.93 14.74 9.55
CA THR A 5 32.98 15.28 10.56
C THR A 5 32.19 16.48 10.01
N GLU A 6 31.48 16.34 8.89
CA GLU A 6 30.44 17.32 8.53
C GLU A 6 29.50 16.81 7.43
N ASN A 7 28.67 15.79 7.70
CA ASN A 7 27.48 15.46 6.89
C ASN A 7 26.52 14.45 7.56
N GLY A 8 26.56 14.32 8.89
CA GLY A 8 25.44 13.71 9.61
C GLY A 8 24.28 14.71 9.66
N PRO A 9 23.00 14.32 9.68
CA PRO A 9 22.38 13.01 9.43
C PRO A 9 21.54 12.92 8.12
N LYS A 10 21.67 13.87 7.17
CA LYS A 10 20.75 14.04 6.00
C LYS A 10 20.78 12.86 5.04
N MET A 11 21.85 12.07 5.15
CA MET A 11 22.18 10.96 4.28
C MET A 11 21.62 9.62 4.78
N ALA A 12 21.20 9.49 6.05
CA ALA A 12 20.87 8.19 6.64
C ALA A 12 19.47 7.67 6.30
N ALA A 13 18.47 8.55 6.14
CA ALA A 13 17.09 8.12 5.84
C ALA A 13 16.86 7.80 4.36
N GLY A 14 17.62 8.44 3.46
CA GLY A 14 17.54 8.20 2.01
C GLY A 14 18.50 7.14 1.50
N ALA A 15 19.63 6.86 2.18
CA ALA A 15 20.66 5.95 1.67
C ALA A 15 20.32 4.45 1.77
N LEU A 16 19.20 4.06 2.38
CA LEU A 16 18.90 2.65 2.62
C LEU A 16 18.30 1.91 1.40
N TYR A 17 17.75 2.65 0.42
CA TYR A 17 17.07 2.04 -0.73
C TYR A 17 17.99 1.71 -1.89
N CYS A 18 19.11 2.44 -2.04
CA CYS A 18 20.01 2.34 -3.20
C CYS A 18 21.41 1.90 -2.76
N GLU A 19 21.48 0.77 -2.08
CA GLU A 19 22.71 0.03 -1.87
C GLU A 19 22.57 -1.25 -2.71
N ASN A 20 23.49 -1.49 -3.66
CA ASN A 20 23.46 -2.65 -4.56
C ASN A 20 23.68 -3.96 -3.77
N VAL A 21 22.67 -4.36 -3.00
CA VAL A 21 22.73 -5.50 -2.07
C VAL A 21 22.35 -6.80 -2.79
N LEU A 22 21.40 -6.72 -3.73
CA LEU A 22 20.96 -7.85 -4.53
C LEU A 22 21.62 -7.75 -5.92
N GLY A 23 22.61 -8.60 -6.18
CA GLY A 23 23.31 -8.60 -7.47
C GLY A 23 22.37 -8.74 -8.68
N LEU A 24 22.86 -8.34 -9.86
CA LEU A 24 22.08 -8.17 -11.11
C LEU A 24 21.08 -9.30 -11.42
N HIS A 25 21.48 -10.57 -11.26
CA HIS A 25 20.61 -11.72 -11.52
C HIS A 25 19.38 -11.77 -10.62
N HIS A 26 19.52 -11.41 -9.34
CA HIS A 26 18.41 -11.37 -8.40
C HIS A 26 17.44 -10.24 -8.75
N SER A 27 17.93 -9.05 -9.09
CA SER A 27 17.10 -7.90 -9.45
C SER A 27 16.29 -8.16 -10.73
N ILE A 28 16.90 -8.77 -11.75
CA ILE A 28 16.18 -9.19 -12.97
C ILE A 28 15.09 -10.21 -12.64
N PHE A 29 15.40 -11.23 -11.84
CA PHE A 29 14.43 -12.24 -11.44
C PHE A 29 13.24 -11.63 -10.66
N LEU A 30 13.51 -10.74 -9.70
CA LEU A 30 12.48 -10.05 -8.93
C LEU A 30 11.62 -9.13 -9.80
N ALA A 31 12.22 -8.41 -10.75
CA ALA A 31 11.48 -7.55 -11.68
C ALA A 31 10.50 -8.37 -12.55
N ILE A 32 10.92 -9.54 -13.05
CA ILE A 32 10.05 -10.45 -13.81
C ILE A 32 8.89 -10.96 -12.95
N LEU A 33 9.18 -11.44 -11.73
CA LEU A 33 8.14 -11.90 -10.81
C LEU A 33 7.16 -10.77 -10.46
N ASN A 34 7.67 -9.57 -10.22
CA ASN A 34 6.87 -8.40 -9.88
C ASN A 34 5.90 -8.04 -11.03
N PHE A 35 6.38 -8.10 -12.27
CA PHE A 35 5.55 -7.88 -13.45
C PHE A 35 4.41 -8.90 -13.58
N ILE A 36 4.70 -10.20 -13.35
CA ILE A 36 3.69 -11.26 -13.36
C ILE A 36 2.67 -11.04 -12.24
N PHE A 37 3.12 -10.71 -11.03
CA PHE A 37 2.22 -10.40 -9.92
C PHE A 37 1.39 -9.15 -10.15
N SER A 38 1.93 -8.13 -10.84
CA SER A 38 1.19 -6.92 -11.22
C SER A 38 0.05 -7.23 -12.16
N ILE A 39 0.30 -7.98 -13.23
CA ILE A 39 -0.76 -8.40 -14.13
C ILE A 39 -1.81 -9.22 -13.38
N THR A 40 -1.36 -10.18 -12.58
CA THR A 40 -2.25 -11.08 -11.83
C THR A 40 -3.12 -10.31 -10.82
N ALA A 41 -2.51 -9.40 -10.05
CA ALA A 41 -3.21 -8.56 -9.09
C ALA A 41 -4.20 -7.63 -9.78
N CYS A 42 -3.81 -6.99 -10.89
CA CYS A 42 -4.69 -6.10 -11.63
C CYS A 42 -5.90 -6.86 -12.18
N LEU A 43 -5.67 -7.97 -12.89
CA LEU A 43 -6.73 -8.77 -13.49
C LEU A 43 -7.66 -9.34 -12.41
N GLY A 44 -7.11 -9.94 -11.36
CA GLY A 44 -7.88 -10.51 -10.26
C GLY A 44 -8.79 -9.48 -9.60
N ASN A 45 -8.25 -8.30 -9.28
CA ASN A 45 -9.02 -7.25 -8.60
C ASN A 45 -10.03 -6.56 -9.51
N VAL A 46 -9.73 -6.37 -10.79
CA VAL A 46 -10.71 -5.88 -11.78
C VAL A 46 -11.87 -6.86 -11.93
N LEU A 47 -11.59 -8.17 -11.99
CA LEU A 47 -12.64 -9.19 -12.04
C LEU A 47 -13.52 -9.17 -10.79
N ILE A 48 -12.93 -8.98 -9.60
CA ILE A 48 -13.70 -8.81 -8.35
C ILE A 48 -14.59 -7.57 -8.44
N LEU A 49 -14.08 -6.42 -8.90
CA LEU A 49 -14.87 -5.20 -9.07
C LEU A 49 -16.03 -5.40 -10.04
N ILE A 50 -15.81 -6.09 -11.16
CA ILE A 50 -16.84 -6.42 -12.16
C ILE A 50 -17.90 -7.35 -11.54
N ALA A 51 -17.48 -8.40 -10.83
CA ALA A 51 -18.37 -9.34 -10.16
C ALA A 51 -19.24 -8.65 -9.11
N LEU A 52 -18.65 -7.71 -8.35
CA LEU A 52 -19.39 -6.86 -7.42
C LEU A 52 -20.26 -5.84 -8.13
N HIS A 53 -19.94 -5.39 -9.35
CA HIS A 53 -20.80 -4.47 -10.08
C HIS A 53 -22.10 -5.15 -10.55
N LYS A 54 -22.02 -6.40 -11.02
CA LYS A 54 -23.21 -7.22 -11.30
C LYS A 54 -24.13 -7.33 -10.08
N LYS A 55 -25.41 -7.70 -10.31
CA LYS A 55 -26.38 -7.97 -9.23
C LYS A 55 -25.85 -9.12 -8.35
N SER A 56 -25.09 -8.74 -7.34
CA SER A 56 -24.58 -9.61 -6.30
C SER A 56 -25.56 -9.59 -5.13
N SER A 57 -25.86 -10.77 -4.57
CA SER A 57 -26.71 -10.94 -3.39
C SER A 57 -26.04 -10.49 -2.08
N LEU A 58 -24.82 -9.97 -2.15
CA LEU A 58 -24.07 -9.49 -0.99
C LEU A 58 -24.72 -8.26 -0.35
N HIS A 59 -24.64 -8.20 0.98
CA HIS A 59 -25.13 -7.07 1.77
C HIS A 59 -24.43 -5.76 1.35
N PRO A 60 -25.16 -4.65 1.15
CA PRO A 60 -24.60 -3.38 0.67
C PRO A 60 -23.34 -2.85 1.40
N PRO A 61 -23.22 -2.89 2.74
CA PRO A 61 -22.01 -2.47 3.43
C PRO A 61 -20.81 -3.38 3.16
N SER A 62 -20.96 -4.71 3.20
CA SER A 62 -19.88 -5.65 2.93
C SER A 62 -19.39 -5.51 1.48
N LYS A 63 -20.31 -5.24 0.54
CA LYS A 63 -19.99 -4.93 -0.86
C LYS A 63 -19.06 -3.70 -1.00
N LEU A 64 -19.26 -2.67 -0.17
CA LEU A 64 -18.40 -1.48 -0.16
C LEU A 64 -16.99 -1.81 0.37
N MET A 65 -16.89 -2.63 1.43
CA MET A 65 -15.59 -3.06 1.96
C MET A 65 -14.82 -3.90 0.94
N PHE A 66 -15.47 -4.86 0.26
CA PHE A 66 -14.82 -5.64 -0.80
C PHE A 66 -14.39 -4.78 -2.00
N ARG A 67 -15.16 -3.74 -2.36
CA ARG A 67 -14.74 -2.79 -3.39
C ARG A 67 -13.52 -1.98 -2.95
N CYS A 68 -13.46 -1.57 -1.69
CA CYS A 68 -12.29 -0.87 -1.15
C CYS A 68 -11.05 -1.76 -1.19
N LEU A 69 -11.17 -3.02 -0.79
CA LEU A 69 -10.09 -4.01 -0.82
C LEU A 69 -9.60 -4.26 -2.26
N ALA A 70 -10.52 -4.49 -3.20
CA ALA A 70 -10.14 -4.69 -4.60
C ALA A 70 -9.51 -3.43 -5.21
N LEU A 71 -9.93 -2.24 -4.78
CA LEU A 71 -9.33 -0.99 -5.22
C LEU A 71 -7.91 -0.81 -4.67
N THR A 72 -7.67 -1.07 -3.38
CA THR A 72 -6.34 -0.97 -2.79
C THR A 72 -5.36 -1.96 -3.42
N ASP A 73 -5.80 -3.19 -3.65
CA ASP A 73 -4.96 -4.22 -4.26
C ASP A 73 -4.72 -3.95 -5.76
N LEU A 74 -5.68 -3.33 -6.46
CA LEU A 74 -5.47 -2.82 -7.82
C LEU A 74 -4.45 -1.68 -7.84
N CYS A 75 -4.51 -0.75 -6.89
CA CYS A 75 -3.52 0.33 -6.76
C CYS A 75 -2.11 -0.21 -6.48
N VAL A 76 -1.97 -1.26 -5.67
CA VAL A 76 -0.68 -1.95 -5.47
C VAL A 76 -0.16 -2.52 -6.80
N GLY A 77 -1.05 -3.17 -7.56
CA GLY A 77 -0.75 -3.74 -8.87
C GLY A 77 -0.28 -2.70 -9.88
N VAL A 78 -0.95 -1.54 -9.96
CA VAL A 78 -0.70 -0.51 -10.98
C VAL A 78 0.39 0.49 -10.58
N ILE A 79 0.56 0.75 -9.27
CA ILE A 79 1.46 1.83 -8.79
C ILE A 79 2.67 1.22 -8.10
N THR A 80 2.48 0.50 -6.99
CA THR A 80 3.58 0.05 -6.13
C THR A 80 4.51 -0.92 -6.85
N GLN A 81 3.94 -1.86 -7.61
CA GLN A 81 4.71 -2.89 -8.30
C GLN A 81 5.58 -2.32 -9.46
N PRO A 82 5.04 -1.52 -10.40
CA PRO A 82 5.87 -0.86 -11.40
C PRO A 82 6.93 0.08 -10.82
N MET A 83 6.61 0.78 -9.73
CA MET A 83 7.60 1.62 -9.04
C MET A 83 8.72 0.80 -8.40
N PHE A 84 8.42 -0.37 -7.84
CA PHE A 84 9.44 -1.30 -7.34
C PHE A 84 10.33 -1.85 -8.46
N ALA A 85 9.75 -2.15 -9.64
CA ALA A 85 10.56 -2.54 -10.79
C ALA A 85 11.47 -1.39 -11.27
N ALA A 86 10.98 -0.14 -11.24
CA ALA A 86 11.77 1.04 -11.56
C ALA A 86 12.91 1.26 -10.55
N GLU A 87 12.66 1.02 -9.26
CA GLU A 87 13.66 1.07 -8.18
C GLU A 87 14.83 0.13 -8.50
N LEU A 88 14.54 -1.14 -8.78
CA LEU A 88 15.55 -2.15 -9.15
C LEU A 88 16.38 -1.74 -10.38
N ILE A 89 15.75 -1.13 -11.38
CA ILE A 89 16.46 -0.65 -12.59
C ILE A 89 17.37 0.54 -12.25
N THR A 90 16.89 1.48 -11.42
CA THR A 90 17.69 2.65 -11.04
C THR A 90 18.84 2.33 -10.10
N GLU A 91 18.68 1.28 -9.28
CA GLU A 91 19.72 0.72 -8.42
C GLU A 91 20.87 0.14 -9.26
N VAL A 92 20.54 -0.69 -10.26
CA VAL A 92 21.52 -1.28 -11.19
C VAL A 92 22.26 -0.23 -12.02
N ASN A 93 21.58 0.87 -12.37
CA ASN A 93 22.16 1.96 -13.15
C ASN A 93 22.90 3.02 -12.29
N GLU A 94 23.05 2.78 -10.98
CA GLU A 94 23.72 3.68 -10.02
C GLU A 94 23.11 5.10 -9.97
N LEU A 95 21.82 5.23 -10.31
CA LEU A 95 21.09 6.51 -10.33
C LEU A 95 20.54 6.86 -8.95
N ARG A 96 21.45 7.05 -7.99
CA ARG A 96 21.15 7.12 -6.54
C ARG A 96 20.09 8.14 -6.14
N GLN A 97 20.07 9.32 -6.76
CA GLN A 97 19.06 10.36 -6.45
C GLN A 97 17.65 9.93 -6.87
N ILE A 98 17.52 9.31 -8.05
CA ILE A 98 16.24 8.85 -8.59
C ILE A 98 15.77 7.62 -7.80
N CYS A 99 16.69 6.68 -7.53
CA CYS A 99 16.40 5.47 -6.76
C CYS A 99 15.86 5.79 -5.36
N ASN A 100 16.47 6.73 -4.64
CA ASN A 100 15.99 7.12 -3.30
C ASN A 100 14.57 7.72 -3.34
N HIS A 101 14.25 8.49 -4.38
CA HIS A 101 12.92 9.05 -4.54
C HIS A 101 11.89 7.95 -4.84
N ILE A 102 12.22 7.04 -5.75
CA ILE A 102 11.34 5.91 -6.09
C ILE A 102 11.16 4.99 -4.87
N GLY A 103 12.22 4.59 -4.17
CA GLY A 103 12.15 3.74 -2.99
C GLY A 103 11.34 4.36 -1.85
N THR A 104 11.40 5.69 -1.69
CA THR A 104 10.51 6.42 -0.77
C THR A 104 9.04 6.27 -1.18
N VAL A 105 8.73 6.45 -2.47
CA VAL A 105 7.37 6.30 -3.00
C VAL A 105 6.86 4.87 -2.82
N VAL A 106 7.67 3.86 -3.14
CA VAL A 106 7.36 2.43 -2.97
C VAL A 106 7.12 2.09 -1.50
N GLY A 107 7.98 2.58 -0.60
CA GLY A 107 7.82 2.37 0.84
C GLY A 107 6.53 3.00 1.38
N ILE A 108 6.23 4.24 0.99
CA ILE A 108 5.00 4.93 1.41
C ILE A 108 3.77 4.22 0.85
N SER A 109 3.74 3.91 -0.45
CA SER A 109 2.59 3.25 -1.08
C SER A 109 2.37 1.86 -0.50
N GLY A 110 3.45 1.12 -0.22
CA GLY A 110 3.42 -0.18 0.43
C GLY A 110 2.78 -0.11 1.83
N ILE A 111 3.22 0.85 2.67
CA ILE A 111 2.67 1.04 4.02
C ILE A 111 1.18 1.43 3.96
N VAL A 112 0.83 2.39 3.10
CA VAL A 112 -0.53 2.91 2.99
C VAL A 112 -1.49 1.82 2.52
N PHE A 113 -1.23 1.19 1.38
CA PHE A 113 -2.16 0.23 0.80
C PHE A 113 -2.26 -1.04 1.65
N SER A 114 -1.14 -1.55 2.18
CA SER A 114 -1.17 -2.72 3.06
C SER A 114 -1.93 -2.43 4.36
N GLY A 115 -1.75 -1.23 4.93
CA GLY A 115 -2.46 -0.80 6.12
C GLY A 115 -3.98 -0.72 5.88
N VAL A 116 -4.40 -0.08 4.79
CA VAL A 116 -5.83 0.03 4.45
C VAL A 116 -6.43 -1.35 4.16
N SER A 117 -5.73 -2.21 3.40
CA SER A 117 -6.18 -3.58 3.13
C SER A 117 -6.34 -4.39 4.42
N LEU A 118 -5.36 -4.31 5.35
CA LEU A 118 -5.43 -5.02 6.64
C LEU A 118 -6.62 -4.54 7.48
N MET A 119 -6.77 -3.23 7.66
CA MET A 119 -7.88 -2.67 8.46
C MET A 119 -9.24 -3.00 7.83
N THR A 120 -9.34 -2.94 6.50
CA THR A 120 -10.55 -3.33 5.76
C THR A 120 -10.86 -4.80 5.94
N LEU A 121 -9.86 -5.68 5.87
CA LEU A 121 -10.02 -7.11 6.10
C LEU A 121 -10.48 -7.41 7.53
N THR A 122 -9.90 -6.72 8.53
CA THR A 122 -10.36 -6.82 9.92
C THR A 122 -11.81 -6.37 10.06
N ALA A 123 -12.19 -5.26 9.42
CA ALA A 123 -13.57 -4.79 9.42
C ALA A 123 -14.54 -5.80 8.78
N ILE A 124 -14.15 -6.45 7.68
CA ILE A 124 -14.93 -7.53 7.06
C ILE A 124 -15.08 -8.73 8.01
N SER A 125 -14.01 -9.11 8.70
CA SER A 125 -14.04 -10.23 9.67
C SER A 125 -14.96 -9.92 10.85
N VAL A 126 -14.91 -8.70 11.39
CA VAL A 126 -15.80 -8.24 12.46
C VAL A 126 -17.25 -8.18 11.97
N ASP A 127 -17.48 -7.65 10.76
CA ASP A 127 -18.80 -7.59 10.12
C ASP A 127 -19.44 -8.99 9.99
N ARG A 128 -18.66 -9.97 9.53
CA ARG A 128 -19.05 -11.39 9.43
C ARG A 128 -19.38 -11.99 10.79
N LEU A 129 -18.56 -11.74 11.81
CA LEU A 129 -18.77 -12.24 13.16
C LEU A 129 -20.05 -11.65 13.77
N LEU A 130 -20.31 -10.36 13.56
CA LEU A 130 -21.53 -9.68 14.00
C LEU A 130 -22.78 -10.22 13.28
N ALA A 131 -22.69 -10.49 11.98
CA ALA A 131 -23.79 -11.08 11.21
C ALA A 131 -24.17 -12.47 11.74
N LEU A 132 -23.18 -13.29 12.09
CA LEU A 132 -23.41 -14.63 12.65
C LEU A 132 -23.94 -14.59 14.09
N SER A 133 -23.42 -13.69 14.93
CA SER A 133 -23.79 -13.61 16.35
C SER A 133 -25.12 -12.88 16.61
N LEU A 134 -25.44 -11.84 15.84
CA LEU A 134 -26.65 -11.01 16.07
C LEU A 134 -27.80 -11.29 15.09
N SER A 135 -27.61 -12.15 14.10
CA SER A 135 -28.60 -12.65 13.13
C SER A 135 -29.66 -11.58 12.71
N MET A 136 -30.80 -11.49 13.40
CA MET A 136 -31.91 -10.56 13.11
C MET A 136 -31.62 -9.07 13.39
N ARG A 137 -30.73 -8.73 14.35
CA ARG A 137 -30.43 -7.33 14.72
C ARG A 137 -29.33 -6.69 13.86
N TYR A 138 -28.56 -7.50 13.13
CA TYR A 138 -27.44 -7.03 12.32
C TYR A 138 -27.85 -5.98 11.27
N ARG A 139 -29.02 -6.18 10.62
CA ARG A 139 -29.55 -5.27 9.58
C ARG A 139 -29.92 -3.87 10.10
N GLN A 140 -30.21 -3.72 11.39
CA GLN A 140 -30.51 -2.43 12.02
C GLN A 140 -29.26 -1.64 12.42
N VAL A 141 -28.15 -2.32 12.69
CA VAL A 141 -26.93 -1.70 13.25
C VAL A 141 -25.95 -1.25 12.18
N VAL A 142 -25.77 -2.05 11.11
CA VAL A 142 -24.78 -1.76 10.05
C VAL A 142 -25.42 -0.97 8.92
N LYS A 143 -25.22 0.34 8.93
CA LYS A 143 -25.64 1.26 7.87
C LYS A 143 -24.47 1.57 6.92
N LEU A 144 -24.75 1.63 5.62
CA LEU A 144 -23.76 1.95 4.57
C LEU A 144 -22.96 3.23 4.86
N ARG A 145 -23.62 4.28 5.37
CA ARG A 145 -22.98 5.55 5.73
C ARG A 145 -21.89 5.40 6.80
N ARG A 146 -22.11 4.53 7.80
CA ARG A 146 -21.13 4.29 8.88
C ARG A 146 -19.90 3.58 8.33
N VAL A 147 -20.09 2.58 7.46
CA VAL A 147 -18.99 1.86 6.81
C VAL A 147 -18.17 2.77 5.91
N GLY A 148 -18.82 3.65 5.13
CA GLY A 148 -18.10 4.66 4.35
C GLY A 148 -17.23 5.58 5.21
N GLY A 149 -17.74 6.02 6.37
CA GLY A 149 -16.96 6.80 7.33
C GLY A 149 -15.77 6.05 7.94
N ILE A 150 -15.94 4.76 8.26
CA ILE A 150 -14.86 3.90 8.77
C ILE A 150 -13.76 3.74 7.71
N LEU A 151 -14.12 3.47 6.46
CA LEU A 151 -13.15 3.35 5.36
C LEU A 151 -12.40 4.66 5.15
N ALA A 152 -13.10 5.80 5.13
CA ALA A 152 -12.46 7.10 5.04
C ALA A 152 -11.45 7.32 6.18
N PHE A 153 -11.83 6.96 7.42
CA PHE A 153 -10.94 7.02 8.57
C PHE A 153 -9.69 6.14 8.41
N PHE A 154 -9.82 4.90 7.89
CA PHE A 154 -8.67 4.04 7.59
C PHE A 154 -7.71 4.69 6.59
N TRP A 155 -8.24 5.28 5.52
CA TRP A 155 -7.43 6.01 4.55
C TRP A 155 -6.68 7.17 5.19
N PHE A 156 -7.36 8.00 5.98
CA PHE A 156 -6.71 9.12 6.69
C PHE A 156 -5.61 8.65 7.64
N LEU A 157 -5.88 7.60 8.43
CA LEU A 157 -4.93 7.06 9.37
C LEU A 157 -3.69 6.51 8.66
N CYS A 158 -3.88 5.70 7.61
CA CYS A 158 -2.78 5.10 6.86
C CYS A 158 -1.96 6.14 6.08
N LEU A 159 -2.56 7.23 5.60
CA LEU A 159 -1.85 8.34 4.95
C LEU A 159 -1.08 9.21 5.97
N SER A 160 -1.62 9.37 7.18
CA SER A 160 -1.01 10.23 8.21
C SER A 160 0.34 9.70 8.72
N VAL A 161 0.49 8.38 8.85
CA VAL A 161 1.71 7.75 9.38
C VAL A 161 2.98 8.07 8.55
N PRO A 162 3.01 7.83 7.22
CA PRO A 162 4.18 8.18 6.40
C PRO A 162 4.37 9.69 6.30
N LEU A 163 3.28 10.48 6.23
CA LEU A 163 3.36 11.94 6.19
C LEU A 163 4.02 12.51 7.45
N MET A 164 3.64 11.99 8.62
CA MET A 164 4.25 12.38 9.90
C MET A 164 5.72 12.03 9.94
N LYS A 165 6.12 10.86 9.43
CA LYS A 165 7.55 10.48 9.32
C LYS A 165 8.34 11.40 8.41
N GLN A 166 7.76 11.82 7.27
CA GLN A 166 8.39 12.78 6.37
C GLN A 166 8.50 14.17 7.01
N LEU A 167 7.46 14.63 7.69
CA LEU A 167 7.42 15.94 8.33
C LEU A 167 8.41 16.04 9.50
N THR A 168 8.48 15.04 10.39
CA THR A 168 9.50 14.99 11.43
C THR A 168 10.90 14.90 10.82
N GLY A 169 11.07 14.11 9.76
CA GLY A 169 12.30 14.07 8.98
C GLY A 169 12.70 15.40 8.32
N LEU A 170 11.78 16.34 8.11
CA LEU A 170 12.12 17.69 7.62
C LEU A 170 12.43 18.65 8.78
N LEU A 171 11.69 18.55 9.89
CA LEU A 171 11.84 19.43 11.06
C LEU A 171 13.12 19.17 11.87
N PHE A 172 13.59 17.92 11.95
CA PHE A 172 14.87 17.59 12.63
C PHE A 172 16.12 17.91 11.77
N PHE A 173 15.92 18.32 10.52
CA PHE A 173 16.98 18.49 9.51
C PHE A 173 17.06 19.90 8.90
N SER A 174 16.17 20.80 9.35
CA SER A 174 16.19 22.24 9.08
C SER A 174 16.86 22.94 10.26
#